data_AF-A0A2V5PGU1-F1
#
_entry.id   AF-A0A2V5PGU1-F1
#
_cell.length_a   1.000
_cell.length_b   1.000
_cell.length_c   1.000
_cell.angle_alpha   90.00
_cell.angle_beta   90.00
_cell.angle_gamma   90.00
#
_symmetry.space_group_name_H-M   'P 1'
#
loop_
_entity.id
_entity.type
_entity.pdbx_description
1 polymer ?
#
loop_
_entity_poly.entity_id
_entity_poly.type
_entity_poly.pdbx_seq_one_letter_code
_entity_poly.pdbx_strand_id
1 'polypeptide(L)'
;MGFNRKNALIAAVCVLAIAGSAALIYYREFRAPKYNVELHQRVGEIMAEQTAKVVGHAGRVVVLTIPTRGQPELQTQLEAFRRTLKKLGNYDLKERELDPKDQPKYGVGCGISGRRFVRAVKKEEKADALVSFIGAPKLSDQELAELTKMPKFIAESRSMDALPKLFEKHLIEVAVVSRFVFPAPGTHEPTTPQEWFEKRYQVVTASAATTMPQAEQ
;
A
#
# COMPACT_ATOMS: atom_id res chain seq x y z
N MET A 1 19.67 62.72 10.63
CA MET A 1 19.48 61.86 9.44
C MET A 1 18.02 61.45 9.36
N GLY A 2 17.24 62.03 8.46
CA GLY A 2 15.82 61.71 8.31
C GLY A 2 15.64 60.35 7.64
N PHE A 3 14.95 59.43 8.32
CA PHE A 3 14.62 58.11 7.77
C PHE A 3 13.70 58.30 6.56
N ASN A 4 14.22 58.06 5.35
CA ASN A 4 13.45 58.23 4.13
C ASN A 4 12.42 57.10 4.04
N ARG A 5 11.17 57.40 4.44
CA ARG A 5 10.05 56.45 4.52
C ARG A 5 9.86 55.65 3.22
N LYS A 6 10.19 56.22 2.06
CA LYS A 6 10.13 55.53 0.77
C LYS A 6 11.15 54.39 0.68
N ASN A 7 12.39 54.64 1.11
CA ASN A 7 13.45 53.63 1.12
C ASN A 7 13.17 52.53 2.15
N ALA A 8 12.58 52.89 3.28
CA ALA A 8 12.14 51.93 4.29
C ALA A 8 11.03 51.00 3.76
N LEU A 9 10.08 51.57 3.02
CA LEU A 9 8.97 50.81 2.43
C LEU A 9 9.46 49.90 1.30
N ILE A 10 10.38 50.38 0.46
CA ILE A 10 11.05 49.56 -0.56
C ILE A 10 11.82 48.42 0.08
N ALA A 11 12.61 48.70 1.13
CA ALA A 11 13.37 47.67 1.83
C ALA A 11 12.44 46.61 2.45
N ALA A 12 11.33 47.01 3.05
CA ALA A 12 10.34 46.08 3.61
C ALA A 12 9.71 45.18 2.53
N VAL A 13 9.34 45.74 1.38
CA VAL A 13 8.79 44.98 0.24
C VAL A 13 9.82 43.98 -0.30
N CYS A 14 11.08 44.39 -0.45
CA CYS A 14 12.15 43.50 -0.90
C CYS A 14 12.37 42.33 0.07
N VAL A 15 12.39 42.59 1.39
CA VAL A 15 12.55 41.53 2.41
C VAL A 15 11.38 40.56 2.38
N LEU A 16 10.14 41.06 2.25
CA LEU A 16 8.96 40.20 2.14
C LEU A 16 8.96 39.36 0.86
N ALA A 17 9.38 39.94 -0.27
CA ALA A 17 9.53 39.20 -1.52
C ALA A 17 10.57 38.08 -1.40
N ILE A 18 11.72 38.36 -0.80
CA ILE A 18 12.77 37.35 -0.56
C ILE A 18 12.28 36.25 0.37
N ALA A 19 11.63 36.60 1.49
CA ALA A 19 11.08 35.64 2.44
C ALA A 19 9.98 34.77 1.81
N GLY A 20 9.10 35.38 1.00
CA GLY A 20 8.06 34.68 0.25
C GLY A 20 8.65 33.72 -0.78
N SER A 21 9.66 34.16 -1.55
CA SER A 21 10.36 33.31 -2.52
C SER A 21 11.12 32.16 -1.83
N ALA A 22 11.80 32.43 -0.72
CA ALA A 22 12.50 31.41 0.06
C ALA A 22 11.52 30.36 0.63
N ALA A 23 10.36 30.80 1.14
CA ALA A 23 9.30 29.90 1.58
C ALA A 23 8.78 29.08 0.39
N LEU A 24 8.47 29.70 -0.76
CA LEU A 24 7.98 28.99 -1.93
C LEU A 24 8.97 27.92 -2.41
N ILE A 25 10.27 28.25 -2.49
CA ILE A 25 11.34 27.32 -2.87
C ILE A 25 11.47 26.20 -1.83
N TYR A 26 11.44 26.52 -0.54
CA TYR A 26 11.49 25.51 0.52
C TYR A 26 10.32 24.52 0.42
N TYR A 27 9.10 25.02 0.20
CA TYR A 27 7.91 24.19 0.10
C TYR A 27 7.84 23.39 -1.21
N ARG A 28 8.35 23.91 -2.33
CA ARG A 28 8.36 23.20 -3.63
C ARG A 28 9.54 22.25 -3.79
N GLU A 29 10.75 22.69 -3.47
CA GLU A 29 11.98 21.94 -3.82
C GLU A 29 12.48 21.06 -2.68
N PHE A 30 12.37 21.53 -1.43
CA PHE A 30 12.94 20.83 -0.27
C PHE A 30 11.91 20.00 0.50
N ARG A 31 10.63 20.37 0.44
CA ARG A 31 9.54 19.67 1.12
C ARG A 31 8.74 18.73 0.21
N ALA A 32 8.97 18.75 -1.10
CA ALA A 32 8.32 17.80 -1.99
C ALA A 32 8.61 16.35 -1.55
N PRO A 33 7.59 15.47 -1.48
CA PRO A 33 7.80 14.08 -1.13
C PRO A 33 8.77 13.41 -2.11
N LYS A 34 9.74 12.66 -1.59
CA LYS A 34 10.72 11.91 -2.41
C LYS A 34 10.11 10.71 -3.17
N TYR A 35 8.81 10.49 -3.03
CA TYR A 35 8.05 9.38 -3.59
C TYR A 35 6.69 9.89 -4.08
N ASN A 36 6.03 9.11 -4.94
CA ASN A 36 4.72 9.46 -5.47
C ASN A 36 3.62 9.20 -4.42
N VAL A 37 3.29 10.22 -3.63
CA VAL A 37 2.25 10.13 -2.59
C VAL A 37 0.91 9.70 -3.16
N GLU A 38 0.50 10.28 -4.28
CA GLU A 38 -0.81 10.02 -4.91
C GLU A 38 -0.96 8.55 -5.31
N LEU A 39 0.09 7.96 -5.91
CA LEU A 39 0.14 6.54 -6.23
C LEU A 39 -0.08 5.67 -4.98
N HIS A 40 0.69 5.92 -3.93
CA HIS A 40 0.62 5.10 -2.71
C HIS A 40 -0.68 5.33 -1.94
N GLN A 41 -1.26 6.54 -1.97
CA GLN A 41 -2.61 6.78 -1.48
C GLN A 41 -3.61 5.93 -2.24
N ARG A 42 -3.54 5.91 -3.58
CA ARG A 42 -4.47 5.13 -4.39
C ARG A 42 -4.34 3.63 -4.15
N VAL A 43 -3.13 3.11 -3.95
CA VAL A 43 -2.93 1.70 -3.56
C VAL A 43 -3.65 1.38 -2.25
N GLY A 44 -3.50 2.23 -1.23
CA GLY A 44 -4.21 2.07 0.05
C GLY A 44 -5.72 2.12 -0.08
N GLU A 45 -6.24 3.03 -0.91
CA GLU A 45 -7.67 3.15 -1.23
C GLU A 45 -8.21 1.91 -1.92
N ILE A 46 -7.53 1.42 -2.96
CA ILE A 46 -7.90 0.18 -3.66
C ILE A 46 -7.90 -0.99 -2.69
N MET A 47 -6.88 -1.13 -1.84
CA MET A 47 -6.84 -2.20 -0.83
C MET A 47 -8.06 -2.15 0.11
N ALA A 48 -8.52 -0.95 0.51
CA ALA A 48 -9.71 -0.77 1.33
C ALA A 48 -11.00 -1.09 0.56
N GLU A 49 -11.11 -0.64 -0.69
CA GLU A 49 -12.24 -0.95 -1.56
C GLU A 49 -12.39 -2.46 -1.80
N GLN A 50 -11.29 -3.16 -2.07
CA GLN A 50 -11.29 -4.62 -2.26
C GLN A 50 -11.62 -5.34 -0.95
N THR A 51 -11.08 -4.87 0.18
CA THR A 51 -11.43 -5.42 1.49
C THR A 51 -12.94 -5.27 1.76
N ALA A 52 -13.51 -4.10 1.51
CA ALA A 52 -14.94 -3.85 1.69
C ALA A 52 -15.81 -4.71 0.76
N LYS A 53 -15.41 -4.88 -0.52
CA LYS A 53 -16.11 -5.78 -1.45
C LYS A 53 -16.13 -7.23 -0.96
N VAL A 54 -15.02 -7.67 -0.38
CA VAL A 54 -14.84 -9.04 0.08
C VAL A 54 -15.53 -9.29 1.42
N VAL A 55 -15.44 -8.35 2.37
CA VAL A 55 -16.01 -8.48 3.73
C VAL A 55 -17.48 -8.06 3.81
N GLY A 56 -17.92 -7.15 2.94
CA GLY A 56 -19.18 -6.43 3.08
C GLY A 56 -19.01 -5.12 3.86
N HIS A 57 -20.11 -4.55 4.36
CA HIS A 57 -20.12 -3.22 5.00
C HIS A 57 -19.69 -3.19 6.48
N ALA A 58 -19.44 -4.33 7.10
CA ALA A 58 -18.97 -4.41 8.49
C ALA A 58 -18.21 -5.71 8.73
N GLY A 59 -17.31 -5.70 9.71
CA GLY A 59 -16.55 -6.89 10.11
C GLY A 59 -15.24 -6.56 10.81
N ARG A 60 -14.58 -7.61 11.31
CA ARG A 60 -13.26 -7.53 11.93
C ARG A 60 -12.17 -7.69 10.88
N VAL A 61 -11.38 -6.62 10.69
CA VAL A 61 -10.30 -6.58 9.72
C VAL A 61 -8.96 -6.51 10.46
N VAL A 62 -8.08 -7.46 10.19
CA VAL A 62 -6.71 -7.43 10.72
C VAL A 62 -5.73 -7.10 9.61
N VAL A 63 -4.96 -6.04 9.80
CA VAL A 63 -3.92 -5.62 8.86
C VAL A 63 -2.56 -6.14 9.32
N LEU A 64 -1.87 -6.88 8.45
CA LEU A 64 -0.49 -7.28 8.62
C LEU A 64 0.43 -6.25 7.98
N THR A 65 1.32 -5.69 8.78
CA THR A 65 2.26 -4.65 8.36
C THR A 65 3.63 -4.83 9.02
N ILE A 66 4.60 -4.00 8.66
CA ILE A 66 5.88 -3.81 9.35
C ILE A 66 5.93 -2.40 9.96
N PRO A 67 6.86 -2.11 10.89
CA PRO A 67 7.08 -0.74 11.35
C PRO A 67 7.29 0.22 10.17
N THR A 68 6.55 1.32 10.15
CA THR A 68 6.55 2.29 9.04
C THR A 68 7.73 3.26 9.07
N ARG A 69 8.56 3.22 10.12
CA ARG A 69 9.73 4.10 10.25
C ARG A 69 10.69 3.86 9.09
N GLY A 70 10.87 4.89 8.25
CA GLY A 70 11.69 4.80 7.04
C GLY A 70 10.99 4.18 5.83
N GLN A 71 9.67 3.96 5.90
CA GLN A 71 8.82 3.42 4.83
C GLN A 71 7.64 4.38 4.56
N PRO A 72 7.90 5.60 4.04
CA PRO A 72 6.87 6.62 3.87
C PRO A 72 5.77 6.23 2.87
N GLU A 73 6.10 5.38 1.89
CA GLU A 73 5.13 4.77 0.96
C GLU A 73 4.10 3.91 1.70
N LEU A 74 4.57 3.03 2.60
CA LEU A 74 3.73 2.16 3.41
C LEU A 74 2.88 2.97 4.39
N GLN A 75 3.47 3.99 5.02
CA GLN A 75 2.71 4.88 5.90
C GLN A 75 1.54 5.53 5.14
N THR A 76 1.80 6.04 3.95
CA THR A 76 0.79 6.65 3.08
C THR A 76 -0.31 5.67 2.69
N GLN A 77 0.05 4.44 2.32
CA GLN A 77 -0.89 3.37 2.00
C GLN A 77 -1.78 3.04 3.19
N LEU A 78 -1.22 2.85 4.39
CA LEU A 78 -1.97 2.50 5.60
C LEU A 78 -2.90 3.63 6.04
N GLU A 79 -2.45 4.89 5.96
CA GLU A 79 -3.30 6.05 6.25
C GLU A 79 -4.49 6.15 5.29
N ALA A 80 -4.23 5.99 3.99
CA ALA A 80 -5.27 5.99 2.98
C ALA A 80 -6.25 4.81 3.16
N PHE A 81 -5.73 3.62 3.44
CA PHE A 81 -6.52 2.42 3.73
C PHE A 81 -7.46 2.64 4.91
N ARG A 82 -6.93 3.07 6.07
CA ARG A 82 -7.72 3.38 7.28
C ARG A 82 -8.83 4.38 6.99
N ARG A 83 -8.47 5.49 6.35
CA ARG A 83 -9.40 6.59 6.02
C ARG A 83 -10.52 6.11 5.11
N THR A 84 -10.19 5.33 4.09
CA THR A 84 -11.16 4.86 3.09
C THR A 84 -12.03 3.75 3.65
N LEU A 85 -11.47 2.80 4.39
CA LEU A 85 -12.23 1.73 5.04
C LEU A 85 -13.28 2.29 6.01
N LYS A 86 -12.92 3.34 6.79
CA LYS A 86 -13.86 4.05 7.67
C LYS A 86 -15.04 4.71 6.92
N LYS A 87 -14.84 5.10 5.65
CA LYS A 87 -15.91 5.68 4.81
C LYS A 87 -16.81 4.61 4.20
N LEU A 88 -16.28 3.41 3.96
CA LEU A 88 -16.98 2.33 3.26
C LEU A 88 -17.89 1.50 4.17
N GLY A 89 -17.69 1.56 5.49
CA GLY A 89 -18.44 0.74 6.44
C GLY A 89 -17.96 0.84 7.89
N ASN A 90 -18.49 -0.05 8.73
CA ASN A 90 -18.18 -0.11 10.16
C ASN A 90 -17.32 -1.34 10.48
N TYR A 91 -16.00 -1.15 10.57
CA TYR A 91 -15.05 -2.24 10.75
C TYR A 91 -14.31 -2.15 12.09
N ASP A 92 -14.15 -3.28 12.78
CA ASP A 92 -13.19 -3.43 13.87
C ASP A 92 -11.80 -3.63 13.25
N LEU A 93 -11.07 -2.53 13.08
CA LEU A 93 -9.76 -2.54 12.45
C LEU A 93 -8.66 -2.70 13.49
N LYS A 94 -7.84 -3.75 13.34
CA LYS A 94 -6.66 -3.99 14.16
C LYS A 94 -5.42 -4.11 13.30
N GLU A 95 -4.38 -3.36 13.65
CA GLU A 95 -3.07 -3.48 13.01
C GLU A 95 -2.17 -4.43 13.80
N ARG A 96 -1.44 -5.26 13.06
CA ARG A 96 -0.45 -6.17 13.61
C ARG A 96 0.86 -5.95 12.89
N GLU A 97 1.75 -5.25 13.57
CA GLU A 97 3.12 -5.09 13.13
C GLU A 97 3.89 -6.40 13.33
N LEU A 98 4.59 -6.82 12.28
CA LEU A 98 5.47 -7.96 12.28
C LEU A 98 6.90 -7.44 12.26
N ASP A 99 7.66 -7.78 13.29
CA ASP A 99 9.07 -7.40 13.39
C ASP A 99 9.88 -8.08 12.27
N PRO A 100 10.49 -7.33 11.33
CA PRO A 100 11.31 -7.89 10.27
C PRO A 100 12.62 -8.51 10.78
N LYS A 101 13.04 -8.26 12.04
CA LYS A 101 14.32 -8.72 12.60
C LYS A 101 15.51 -8.47 11.65
N ASP A 102 15.52 -7.32 10.99
CA ASP A 102 16.53 -6.90 10.01
C ASP A 102 16.76 -7.85 8.82
N GLN A 103 15.83 -8.76 8.53
CA GLN A 103 15.96 -9.64 7.37
C GLN A 103 15.39 -8.95 6.11
N PRO A 104 16.18 -8.80 5.02
CA PRO A 104 15.75 -8.09 3.81
C PRO A 104 14.50 -8.65 3.14
N LYS A 105 14.19 -9.93 3.42
CA LYS A 105 13.02 -10.63 2.87
C LYS A 105 11.67 -10.15 3.42
N TYR A 106 11.65 -9.20 4.36
CA TYR A 106 10.42 -8.72 5.02
C TYR A 106 10.07 -7.25 4.72
N GLY A 107 10.45 -6.74 3.54
CA GLY A 107 10.04 -5.42 3.05
C GLY A 107 8.59 -5.36 2.54
N VAL A 108 8.13 -4.14 2.24
CA VAL A 108 6.79 -3.87 1.64
C VAL A 108 6.61 -4.69 0.36
N GLY A 109 5.54 -5.49 0.31
CA GLY A 109 5.23 -6.39 -0.80
C GLY A 109 6.23 -7.53 -1.08
N CYS A 110 7.27 -7.72 -0.25
CA CYS A 110 8.31 -8.75 -0.46
C CYS A 110 7.88 -10.18 -0.05
N GLY A 111 6.79 -10.29 0.70
CA GLY A 111 6.23 -11.56 1.17
C GLY A 111 6.41 -11.77 2.67
N ILE A 112 5.42 -12.42 3.28
CA ILE A 112 5.52 -12.96 4.63
C ILE A 112 5.94 -14.43 4.54
N SER A 113 6.85 -14.90 5.40
CA SER A 113 7.19 -16.34 5.42
C SER A 113 5.95 -17.17 5.80
N GLY A 114 5.74 -18.32 5.17
CA GLY A 114 4.58 -19.20 5.43
C GLY A 114 4.32 -19.46 6.91
N ARG A 115 5.34 -19.84 7.69
CA ARG A 115 5.22 -20.03 9.15
C ARG A 115 4.75 -18.79 9.93
N ARG A 116 5.14 -17.58 9.52
CA ARG A 116 4.63 -16.33 10.13
C ARG A 116 3.18 -16.08 9.73
N PHE A 117 2.82 -16.38 8.48
CA PHE A 117 1.45 -16.30 8.00
C PHE A 117 0.53 -17.29 8.74
N VAL A 118 0.90 -18.56 8.85
CA VAL A 118 0.15 -19.57 9.62
C VAL A 118 -0.08 -19.13 11.06
N ARG A 119 0.94 -18.58 11.73
CA ARG A 119 0.79 -18.01 13.08
C ARG A 119 -0.09 -16.76 13.13
N ALA A 120 -0.10 -15.97 12.07
CA ALA A 120 -0.97 -14.81 11.97
C ALA A 120 -2.43 -15.26 11.87
N VAL A 121 -2.72 -16.19 10.94
CA VAL A 121 -4.04 -16.79 10.73
C VAL A 121 -4.54 -17.45 12.02
N LYS A 122 -3.76 -18.35 12.64
CA LYS A 122 -4.15 -19.05 13.88
C LYS A 122 -4.48 -18.11 15.05
N LYS A 123 -3.82 -16.95 15.14
CA LYS A 123 -4.11 -15.96 16.19
C LYS A 123 -5.38 -15.15 15.90
N GLU A 124 -5.72 -15.00 14.63
CA GLU A 124 -6.78 -14.11 14.16
C GLU A 124 -7.87 -14.90 13.40
N GLU A 125 -8.11 -16.18 13.76
CA GLU A 125 -9.10 -17.06 13.11
C GLU A 125 -10.55 -16.54 13.18
N LYS A 126 -10.79 -15.56 14.07
CA LYS A 126 -12.08 -14.88 14.25
C LYS A 126 -12.18 -13.58 13.44
N ALA A 127 -11.14 -13.19 12.69
CA ALA A 127 -11.22 -12.05 11.80
C ALA A 127 -12.04 -12.42 10.55
N ASP A 128 -12.78 -11.46 10.02
CA ASP A 128 -13.50 -11.63 8.75
C ASP A 128 -12.53 -11.47 7.57
N ALA A 129 -11.53 -10.59 7.72
CA ALA A 129 -10.43 -10.47 6.76
C ALA A 129 -9.06 -10.27 7.40
N LEU A 130 -8.06 -10.77 6.69
CA LEU A 130 -6.65 -10.54 6.92
C LEU A 130 -6.09 -9.80 5.70
N VAL A 131 -5.52 -8.61 5.91
CA VAL A 131 -5.05 -7.72 4.83
C VAL A 131 -3.55 -7.53 4.98
N SER A 132 -2.74 -7.96 4.02
CA SER A 132 -1.28 -7.85 4.08
C SER A 132 -0.75 -6.73 3.19
N PHE A 133 -0.04 -5.76 3.77
CA PHE A 133 0.74 -4.76 3.01
C PHE A 133 2.20 -5.17 2.80
N ILE A 134 2.56 -6.37 3.25
CA ILE A 134 3.95 -6.86 3.25
C ILE A 134 4.16 -8.02 2.28
N GLY A 135 3.18 -8.31 1.41
CA GLY A 135 3.27 -9.38 0.43
C GLY A 135 2.36 -10.58 0.72
N ALA A 136 2.22 -11.43 -0.30
CA ALA A 136 1.60 -12.73 -0.20
C ALA A 136 2.58 -13.78 0.39
N PRO A 137 2.10 -14.78 1.14
CA PRO A 137 2.95 -15.82 1.69
C PRO A 137 3.40 -16.82 0.62
N LYS A 138 4.63 -17.33 0.77
CA LYS A 138 5.04 -18.59 0.14
C LYS A 138 4.79 -19.71 1.15
N LEU A 139 3.78 -20.55 0.88
CA LEU A 139 3.37 -21.66 1.75
C LEU A 139 3.87 -23.01 1.21
N SER A 140 4.49 -23.80 2.09
CA SER A 140 4.71 -25.23 1.83
C SER A 140 3.41 -26.02 1.99
N ASP A 141 3.35 -27.24 1.46
CA ASP A 141 2.15 -28.08 1.59
C ASP A 141 1.88 -28.48 3.05
N GLN A 142 2.92 -28.58 3.87
CA GLN A 142 2.80 -28.79 5.32
C GLN A 142 2.17 -27.58 6.01
N GLU A 143 2.60 -26.36 5.66
CA GLU A 143 2.03 -25.13 6.21
C GLU A 143 0.58 -24.92 5.75
N LEU A 144 0.27 -25.33 4.52
CA LEU A 144 -1.08 -25.31 3.99
C LEU A 144 -2.00 -26.25 4.78
N ALA A 145 -1.54 -27.47 5.09
CA ALA A 145 -2.31 -28.43 5.88
C ALA A 145 -2.64 -27.92 7.30
N GLU A 146 -1.87 -26.96 7.83
CA GLU A 146 -2.15 -26.33 9.12
C GLU A 146 -3.25 -25.26 9.08
N LEU A 147 -3.66 -24.81 7.89
CA LEU A 147 -4.67 -23.77 7.69
C LEU A 147 -6.06 -24.40 7.52
N THR A 148 -6.68 -24.82 8.64
CA THR A 148 -8.02 -25.43 8.62
C THR A 148 -9.14 -24.41 8.49
N LYS A 149 -8.93 -23.20 9.03
CA LYS A 149 -9.85 -22.06 8.95
C LYS A 149 -9.06 -20.79 8.72
N MET A 150 -9.53 -19.95 7.80
CA MET A 150 -8.82 -18.72 7.45
C MET A 150 -9.80 -17.57 7.22
N PRO A 151 -9.50 -16.36 7.73
CA PRO A 151 -10.14 -15.14 7.29
C PRO A 151 -10.01 -14.95 5.78
N LYS A 152 -10.90 -14.17 5.16
CA LYS A 152 -10.70 -13.75 3.76
C LYS A 152 -9.37 -13.02 3.64
N PHE A 153 -8.53 -13.43 2.70
CA PHE A 153 -7.18 -12.90 2.60
C PHE A 153 -7.04 -11.95 1.40
N ILE A 154 -6.49 -10.76 1.66
CA ILE A 154 -6.18 -9.74 0.67
C ILE A 154 -4.72 -9.34 0.85
N ALA A 155 -3.97 -9.16 -0.25
CA ALA A 155 -2.56 -8.79 -0.14
C ALA A 155 -2.12 -7.77 -1.21
N GLU A 156 -1.30 -6.80 -0.81
CA GLU A 156 -0.40 -6.12 -1.73
C GLU A 156 0.82 -7.02 -1.95
N SER A 157 1.19 -7.28 -3.21
CA SER A 157 2.35 -8.11 -3.56
C SER A 157 3.21 -7.42 -4.61
N ARG A 158 4.54 -7.53 -4.48
CA ARG A 158 5.43 -7.12 -5.57
C ARG A 158 5.47 -8.15 -6.68
N SER A 159 5.44 -9.44 -6.35
CA SER A 159 5.56 -10.52 -7.33
C SER A 159 4.25 -11.29 -7.52
N MET A 160 4.10 -11.87 -8.72
CA MET A 160 3.02 -12.81 -9.04
C MET A 160 3.35 -14.26 -8.66
N ASP A 161 4.62 -14.64 -8.40
CA ASP A 161 5.05 -16.05 -8.35
C ASP A 161 4.23 -16.94 -7.40
N ALA A 162 3.85 -16.41 -6.23
CA ALA A 162 3.11 -17.16 -5.23
C ALA A 162 1.60 -17.14 -5.46
N LEU A 163 1.08 -16.21 -6.25
CA LEU A 163 -0.35 -15.92 -6.34
C LEU A 163 -1.15 -17.03 -7.03
N PRO A 164 -0.71 -17.64 -8.17
CA PRO A 164 -1.46 -18.73 -8.81
C PRO A 164 -1.81 -19.85 -7.83
N LYS A 165 -0.81 -20.37 -7.09
CA LYS A 165 -1.03 -21.42 -6.09
C LYS A 165 -1.98 -20.97 -4.97
N LEU A 166 -1.93 -19.71 -4.55
CA LEU A 166 -2.84 -19.20 -3.52
C LEU A 166 -4.27 -19.08 -4.05
N PHE A 167 -4.49 -18.62 -5.28
CA PHE A 167 -5.81 -18.54 -5.90
C PHE A 167 -6.40 -19.94 -6.17
N GLU A 168 -5.60 -20.86 -6.73
CA GLU A 168 -6.02 -22.25 -6.99
C GLU A 168 -6.48 -22.98 -5.72
N LYS A 169 -5.88 -22.64 -4.58
CA LYS A 169 -6.22 -23.22 -3.27
C LYS A 169 -7.28 -22.40 -2.52
N HIS A 170 -7.86 -21.36 -3.14
CA HIS A 170 -8.81 -20.44 -2.53
C HIS A 170 -8.30 -19.81 -1.22
N LEU A 171 -7.00 -19.54 -1.16
CA LEU A 171 -6.34 -18.98 0.03
C LEU A 171 -6.24 -17.46 0.00
N ILE A 172 -6.51 -16.84 -1.15
CA ILE A 172 -6.50 -15.40 -1.35
C ILE A 172 -7.68 -15.02 -2.23
N GLU A 173 -8.37 -13.95 -1.84
CA GLU A 173 -9.53 -13.43 -2.57
C GLU A 173 -9.11 -12.40 -3.62
N VAL A 174 -8.18 -11.53 -3.24
CA VAL A 174 -7.70 -10.42 -4.06
C VAL A 174 -6.23 -10.14 -3.77
N ALA A 175 -5.46 -9.84 -4.82
CA ALA A 175 -4.11 -9.31 -4.71
C ALA A 175 -3.97 -7.99 -5.48
N VAL A 176 -3.35 -6.99 -4.87
CA VAL A 176 -2.91 -5.77 -5.56
C VAL A 176 -1.43 -5.93 -5.88
N VAL A 177 -1.11 -6.08 -7.16
CA VAL A 177 0.22 -6.51 -7.60
C VAL A 177 0.93 -5.42 -8.37
N SER A 178 2.22 -5.21 -8.09
CA SER A 178 3.05 -4.34 -8.93
C SER A 178 3.15 -4.88 -10.36
N ARG A 179 3.04 -3.99 -11.35
CA ARG A 179 3.27 -4.32 -12.76
C ARG A 179 4.74 -4.13 -13.10
N PHE A 180 5.37 -5.19 -13.60
CA PHE A 180 6.72 -5.18 -14.16
C PHE A 180 6.69 -5.57 -15.65
N VAL A 181 5.81 -4.94 -16.41
CA VAL A 181 5.68 -5.18 -17.86
C VAL A 181 6.23 -3.98 -18.61
N PHE A 182 6.99 -4.24 -19.68
CA PHE A 182 7.49 -3.21 -20.58
C PHE A 182 6.99 -3.46 -22.02
N PRO A 183 6.39 -2.45 -22.69
CA PRO A 183 6.06 -1.13 -22.16
C PRO A 183 4.97 -1.23 -21.07
N ALA A 184 5.00 -0.30 -20.10
CA ALA A 184 3.97 -0.25 -19.07
C ALA A 184 2.61 0.05 -19.73
N PRO A 185 1.53 -0.68 -19.38
CA PRO A 185 0.21 -0.40 -19.93
C PRO A 185 -0.32 0.95 -19.42
N GLY A 186 -1.26 1.55 -20.16
CA GLY A 186 -1.88 2.83 -19.82
C GLY A 186 -1.12 4.05 -20.36
N THR A 187 -1.45 5.24 -19.83
CA THR A 187 -0.93 6.52 -20.32
C THR A 187 0.58 6.66 -20.08
N HIS A 188 1.32 7.10 -21.10
CA HIS A 188 2.76 7.37 -20.98
C HIS A 188 3.06 8.44 -19.92
N GLU A 189 2.19 9.43 -19.78
CA GLU A 189 2.26 10.53 -18.81
C GLU A 189 1.05 10.49 -17.85
N PRO A 190 1.10 9.66 -16.79
CA PRO A 190 0.02 9.62 -15.80
C PRO A 190 -0.02 10.92 -15.00
N THR A 191 -1.20 11.51 -14.88
CA THR A 191 -1.45 12.77 -14.18
C THR A 191 -2.38 12.62 -12.99
N THR A 192 -3.14 11.53 -12.91
CA THR A 192 -4.07 11.26 -11.80
C THR A 192 -3.61 10.06 -10.94
N PRO A 193 -4.07 9.96 -9.68
CA PRO A 193 -3.77 8.81 -8.83
C PRO A 193 -4.19 7.47 -9.45
N GLN A 194 -5.32 7.46 -10.17
CA GLN A 194 -5.83 6.27 -10.85
C GLN A 194 -4.94 5.86 -12.03
N GLU A 195 -4.51 6.80 -12.87
CA GLU A 195 -3.59 6.50 -13.98
C GLU A 195 -2.23 6.01 -13.47
N TRP A 196 -1.73 6.61 -12.38
CA TRP A 196 -0.53 6.12 -11.71
C TRP A 196 -0.69 4.68 -11.22
N PHE A 197 -1.83 4.36 -10.61
CA PHE A 197 -2.16 3.00 -10.18
C PHE A 197 -2.21 2.04 -11.36
N GLU A 198 -2.97 2.34 -12.41
CA GLU A 198 -3.14 1.45 -13.57
C GLU A 198 -1.82 1.15 -14.30
N LYS A 199 -0.93 2.15 -14.34
CA LYS A 199 0.41 2.01 -14.93
C LYS A 199 1.33 1.11 -14.10
N ARG A 200 1.24 1.18 -12.77
CA ARG A 200 2.22 0.57 -11.84
C ARG A 200 1.71 -0.65 -11.09
N TYR A 201 0.40 -0.84 -11.04
CA TYR A 201 -0.26 -1.86 -10.27
C TYR A 201 -1.46 -2.44 -11.02
N GLN A 202 -1.93 -3.59 -10.55
CA GLN A 202 -3.16 -4.21 -11.01
C GLN A 202 -3.85 -4.93 -9.87
N VAL A 203 -5.17 -5.01 -9.96
CA VAL A 203 -5.96 -5.88 -9.09
C VAL A 203 -6.07 -7.24 -9.75
N VAL A 204 -5.74 -8.29 -9.00
CA VAL A 204 -5.81 -9.68 -9.41
C VAL A 204 -6.84 -10.39 -8.53
N THR A 205 -7.76 -11.09 -9.16
CA THR A 205 -8.77 -11.94 -8.52
C THR A 205 -8.71 -13.34 -9.11
N ALA A 206 -9.41 -14.32 -8.51
CA ALA A 206 -9.45 -15.70 -9.00
C ALA A 206 -9.90 -15.79 -10.49
N SER A 207 -10.84 -14.94 -10.92
CA SER A 207 -11.29 -14.91 -12.32
C SER A 207 -10.24 -14.37 -13.28
N ALA A 208 -9.37 -13.46 -12.82
CA ALA A 208 -8.27 -12.93 -13.62
C ALA A 208 -7.06 -13.88 -13.61
N ALA A 209 -6.89 -14.69 -12.56
CA ALA A 209 -5.75 -15.60 -12.42
C ALA A 209 -5.68 -16.67 -13.53
N THR A 210 -6.84 -17.09 -14.05
CA THR A 210 -6.94 -18.13 -15.09
C THR A 210 -6.43 -17.68 -16.47
N THR A 211 -6.34 -16.37 -16.73
CA THR A 211 -5.88 -15.80 -18.01
C THR A 211 -4.45 -15.25 -17.96
N MET A 212 -3.70 -15.55 -16.90
CA MET A 212 -2.39 -14.93 -16.67
C MET A 212 -1.24 -15.66 -17.38
N PRO A 213 -0.31 -14.91 -18.01
CA PRO A 213 0.95 -15.46 -18.47
C PRO A 213 1.71 -16.04 -17.28
N GLN A 214 2.11 -17.31 -17.36
CA GLN A 214 3.10 -17.86 -16.44
C GLN A 214 4.42 -17.10 -16.68
N ALA A 215 5.04 -16.60 -15.61
CA ALA A 215 6.38 -16.03 -15.71
C ALA A 215 7.31 -17.14 -16.24
N GLU A 216 7.90 -16.95 -17.42
CA GLU A 216 8.96 -17.82 -17.93
C GLU A 216 10.08 -17.87 -16.88
N GLN A 217 10.49 -19.09 -16.52
CA GLN A 217 11.54 -19.39 -15.54
C GLN A 217 12.92 -19.09 -16.10
#